data_AF-A0A444YAM8-F1
#
_entry.id   AF-A0A444YAM8-F1
#
_cell.length_a   1.000
_cell.length_b   1.000
_cell.length_c   1.000
_cell.angle_alpha   90.00
_cell.angle_beta   90.00
_cell.angle_gamma   90.00
#
_symmetry.space_group_name_H-M   'P 1'
#
loop_
_entity.id
_entity.type
_entity.pdbx_description
1 polymer ?
#
loop_
_entity_poly.entity_id
_entity_poly.type
_entity_poly.pdbx_seq_one_letter_code
_entity_poly.pdbx_strand_id
1 'polypeptide(L)'
;MSKQSFAKRVIAISMQFMNKPDENTRYVTYHVHFDRSTHKVRCECNLFESSDILCCHYLVVFSSYKVNRVPSCYVLTRWSKNIKRKHTYIKSSHDVRR
;
A
#
# COMPACT_ATOMS: atom_id res chain seq x y z
N MET A 1 -15.65 24.62 -26.25
CA MET A 1 -14.84 23.48 -25.75
C MET A 1 -14.09 23.94 -24.52
N SER A 2 -14.68 23.75 -23.34
CA SER A 2 -14.18 24.36 -22.10
C SER A 2 -12.91 23.65 -21.63
N LYS A 3 -11.81 24.41 -21.56
CA LYS A 3 -10.57 23.99 -20.91
C LYS A 3 -10.86 23.83 -19.41
N GLN A 4 -11.21 22.63 -18.98
CA GLN A 4 -11.33 22.35 -17.55
C GLN A 4 -9.91 22.29 -16.99
N SER A 5 -9.53 23.35 -16.28
CA SER A 5 -8.25 23.49 -15.58
C SER A 5 -8.02 22.28 -14.67
N PHE A 6 -7.06 21.42 -15.04
CA PHE A 6 -6.55 20.34 -14.19
C PHE A 6 -5.71 20.97 -13.07
N ALA A 7 -6.38 21.55 -12.07
CA ALA A 7 -5.70 21.96 -10.84
C ALA A 7 -4.94 20.75 -10.27
N LYS A 8 -3.65 20.91 -9.99
CA LYS A 8 -2.73 19.84 -9.55
C LYS A 8 -3.28 19.13 -8.30
N ARG A 9 -3.90 17.95 -8.47
CA ARG A 9 -4.52 17.15 -7.37
C ARG A 9 -3.54 16.21 -6.67
N VAL A 10 -2.31 16.11 -7.18
CA VAL A 10 -1.23 15.29 -6.63
C VAL A 10 -0.49 16.08 -5.56
N ILE A 11 -0.38 15.50 -4.37
CA ILE A 11 0.39 16.02 -3.24
C ILE A 11 1.69 15.22 -3.14
N ALA A 12 2.82 15.91 -3.08
CA ALA A 12 4.10 15.30 -2.71
C ALA A 12 4.30 15.44 -1.20
N ILE A 13 4.66 14.34 -0.54
CA ILE A 13 4.83 14.24 0.91
C ILE A 13 6.22 13.68 1.14
N SER A 14 7.05 14.42 1.87
CA SER A 14 8.35 13.94 2.32
C SER A 14 8.22 13.36 3.72
N MET A 15 8.70 12.14 3.89
CA MET A 15 8.60 11.43 5.16
C MET A 15 9.95 10.87 5.57
N GLN A 16 10.32 11.03 6.84
CA GLN A 16 11.57 10.51 7.39
C GLN A 16 11.30 9.22 8.15
N PHE A 17 12.02 8.16 7.77
CA PHE A 17 11.93 6.86 8.42
C PHE A 17 13.33 6.40 8.85
N MET A 18 13.41 5.78 10.02
CA MET A 18 14.61 5.12 10.49
C MET A 18 14.82 3.84 9.68
N ASN A 19 15.98 3.69 9.03
CA ASN A 19 16.25 2.49 8.24
C ASN A 19 16.56 1.28 9.14
N LYS A 20 17.21 1.50 10.30
CA LYS A 20 17.44 0.52 11.38
C LYS A 20 17.71 1.21 12.73
N PRO A 21 17.41 0.55 13.87
CA PRO A 21 17.88 0.98 15.17
C PRO A 21 19.34 0.52 15.35
N ASP A 22 20.28 1.25 14.75
CA ASP A 22 21.71 1.14 15.11
C ASP A 22 22.16 2.41 15.86
N GLU A 23 23.28 2.32 16.59
CA GLU A 23 23.85 3.42 17.40
C GLU A 23 24.09 4.71 16.59
N ASN A 24 24.15 4.63 15.26
CA ASN A 24 24.19 5.78 14.36
C ASN A 24 22.87 5.90 13.59
N THR A 25 21.78 6.14 14.31
CA THR A 25 20.42 6.19 13.72
C THR A 25 20.34 7.22 12.60
N ARG A 26 20.37 6.76 11.34
CA ARG A 26 20.22 7.60 10.15
C ARG A 26 18.76 7.64 9.72
N TYR A 27 18.20 8.84 9.70
CA TYR A 27 16.90 9.11 9.09
C TYR A 27 17.06 9.18 7.57
N VAL A 28 16.27 8.37 6.86
CA VAL A 28 16.18 8.42 5.40
C VAL A 28 14.87 9.10 5.02
N THR A 29 14.97 10.07 4.12
CA THR A 29 13.79 10.74 3.57
C THR A 29 13.30 9.98 2.35
N TYR A 30 12.00 9.69 2.32
CA TYR A 30 11.31 9.12 1.17
C TYR A 30 10.25 10.10 0.68
N HIS A 31 10.14 10.28 -0.64
CA HIS A 31 9.03 11.03 -1.21
C HIS A 31 7.87 10.10 -1.60
N VAL A 32 6.67 10.58 -1.29
CA VAL A 32 5.41 9.91 -1.56
C VAL A 32 4.49 10.85 -2.32
N HIS A 33 4.00 10.41 -3.48
CA HIS A 33 3.06 11.15 -4.29
C HIS A 33 1.66 10.58 -4.10
N PHE A 34 0.74 11.38 -3.57
CA PHE A 34 -0.65 11.00 -3.35
C PHE A 34 -1.58 11.80 -4.26
N ASP A 35 -2.33 11.10 -5.10
CA ASP A 35 -3.41 11.69 -5.88
C ASP A 35 -4.72 11.63 -5.10
N ARG A 36 -5.19 12.80 -4.64
CA ARG A 36 -6.44 12.92 -3.90
C ARG A 36 -7.68 12.52 -4.69
N SER A 37 -7.63 12.58 -6.02
CA SER A 37 -8.80 12.25 -6.85
C SER A 37 -8.97 10.75 -7.08
N THR A 38 -7.86 10.04 -7.19
CA THR A 38 -7.86 8.59 -7.46
C THR A 38 -7.52 7.75 -6.25
N HIS A 39 -7.10 8.39 -5.14
CA HIS A 39 -6.51 7.76 -3.95
C HIS A 39 -5.29 6.88 -4.26
N LYS A 40 -4.62 7.15 -5.38
CA LYS A 40 -3.38 6.45 -5.75
C LYS A 40 -2.19 7.07 -5.04
N VAL A 41 -1.35 6.20 -4.51
CA VAL A 41 -0.08 6.53 -3.88
C VAL A 41 1.06 5.94 -4.73
N ARG A 42 2.15 6.69 -4.87
CA ARG A 42 3.45 6.23 -5.38
C ARG A 42 4.52 6.57 -4.36
N CYS A 43 5.40 5.64 -4.04
CA CYS A 43 6.49 5.89 -3.10
C CYS A 43 7.83 5.47 -3.71
N GLU A 44 8.86 6.29 -3.53
CA GLU A 44 10.21 6.03 -4.03
C GLU A 44 10.89 4.78 -3.46
N CYS A 45 10.36 4.21 -2.37
CA CYS A 45 10.85 2.92 -1.88
C CYS A 45 10.56 1.76 -2.85
N ASN A 46 9.67 1.96 -3.84
CA ASN A 46 9.30 1.01 -4.89
C ASN A 46 8.91 -0.39 -4.40
N LEU A 47 8.47 -0.53 -3.14
CA LEU A 47 8.14 -1.83 -2.55
C LEU A 47 6.90 -2.46 -3.21
N PHE A 48 5.95 -1.62 -3.62
CA PHE A 48 4.78 -2.10 -4.34
C PHE A 48 5.16 -2.54 -5.76
N GLU A 49 5.97 -1.75 -6.46
CA GLU A 49 6.43 -2.02 -7.82
C GLU A 49 7.34 -3.27 -7.90
N SER A 50 8.13 -3.54 -6.87
CA SER A 50 9.08 -4.67 -6.85
C SER A 50 8.51 -5.95 -6.22
N SER A 51 7.67 -5.81 -5.19
CA SER A 51 7.25 -6.93 -4.34
C SER A 51 5.75 -7.02 -4.14
N ASP A 52 4.95 -6.16 -4.79
CA ASP A 52 3.50 -6.18 -4.67
C ASP A 52 3.01 -5.98 -3.22
N ILE A 53 3.82 -5.28 -2.41
CA ILE A 53 3.59 -5.02 -0.98
C ILE A 53 3.49 -3.52 -0.73
N LEU A 54 2.43 -3.11 -0.04
CA LEU A 54 2.30 -1.73 0.45
C LEU A 54 3.32 -1.49 1.56
N CYS A 55 4.23 -0.54 1.37
CA CYS A 55 5.15 -0.14 2.43
C CYS A 55 4.42 0.68 3.51
N CYS A 56 5.07 0.86 4.66
CA CYS A 56 4.54 1.69 5.75
C CYS A 56 4.23 3.13 5.30
N HIS A 57 4.95 3.67 4.30
CA HIS A 57 4.71 5.03 3.80
C HIS A 57 3.31 5.16 3.17
N TYR A 58 2.83 4.15 2.44
CA TYR A 58 1.46 4.11 1.92
C TYR A 58 0.44 4.13 3.05
N LEU A 59 0.67 3.32 4.08
CA LEU A 59 -0.25 3.18 5.20
C LEU A 59 -0.39 4.48 6.00
N VAL A 60 0.73 5.17 6.22
CA VAL A 60 0.71 6.47 6.90
C VAL A 60 -0.03 7.52 6.06
N VAL A 61 0.19 7.57 4.73
CA VAL A 61 -0.57 8.46 3.85
C VAL A 61 -2.06 8.12 3.90
N PHE A 62 -2.44 6.85 3.80
CA PHE A 62 -3.85 6.46 3.91
C PHE A 62 -4.47 6.87 5.26
N SER A 63 -3.74 6.69 6.36
CA SER A 63 -4.18 7.13 7.68
C SER A 63 -4.37 8.65 7.75
N SER A 64 -3.38 9.43 7.30
CA SER A 64 -3.40 10.89 7.32
C SER A 64 -4.52 11.49 6.47
N TYR A 65 -4.83 10.87 5.33
CA TYR A 65 -5.89 11.33 4.43
C TYR A 65 -7.23 10.61 4.65
N LYS A 66 -7.38 9.86 5.76
CA LYS A 66 -8.61 9.14 6.12
C LYS A 66 -9.13 8.21 5.01
N VAL A 67 -8.21 7.59 4.28
CA VAL A 67 -8.53 6.58 3.27
C VAL A 67 -8.81 5.26 3.99
N ASN A 68 -10.09 5.06 4.34
CA ASN A 68 -10.53 3.90 5.14
C ASN A 68 -10.64 2.60 4.33
N ARG A 69 -10.52 2.67 3.00
CA ARG A 69 -10.59 1.52 2.10
C ARG A 69 -9.41 1.56 1.14
N VAL A 70 -8.64 0.48 1.13
CA VAL A 70 -7.54 0.30 0.17
C VAL A 70 -8.15 0.19 -1.23
N PRO A 71 -7.73 1.04 -2.20
CA PRO A 71 -8.21 0.93 -3.57
C PRO A 71 -7.96 -0.46 -4.16
N SER A 72 -8.89 -0.97 -4.97
CA SER A 72 -8.82 -2.31 -5.53
C SER A 72 -7.55 -2.57 -6.35
N CYS A 73 -6.95 -1.53 -6.94
CA CYS A 73 -5.68 -1.64 -7.66
C CYS A 73 -4.49 -2.08 -6.79
N TYR A 74 -4.60 -1.97 -5.46
CA TYR A 74 -3.59 -2.45 -4.51
C TYR A 74 -3.97 -3.80 -3.89
N VAL A 75 -5.19 -4.31 -4.12
CA VAL A 75 -5.65 -5.60 -3.61
C VAL A 75 -5.29 -6.68 -4.62
N LEU A 76 -4.05 -7.14 -4.55
CA LEU A 76 -3.54 -8.15 -5.47
C LEU A 76 -4.05 -9.54 -5.11
N THR A 77 -4.21 -10.39 -6.14
CA THR A 77 -4.73 -11.76 -6.00
C THR A 77 -3.96 -12.54 -4.94
N ARG A 78 -2.62 -12.45 -4.91
CA ARG A 78 -1.77 -13.10 -3.92
C ARG A 78 -2.20 -12.86 -2.46
N TRP A 79 -2.77 -11.69 -2.14
CA TRP A 79 -3.22 -11.31 -0.79
C TRP A 79 -4.71 -11.53 -0.55
N SER A 80 -5.48 -11.85 -1.59
CA SER A 80 -6.91 -12.08 -1.45
C SER A 80 -7.20 -13.35 -0.62
N LYS A 81 -8.12 -13.22 0.33
CA LYS A 81 -8.63 -14.34 1.15
C LYS A 81 -9.40 -15.35 0.30
N ASN A 82 -9.97 -14.91 -0.82
CA ASN A 82 -10.86 -15.72 -1.65
C ASN A 82 -10.12 -16.58 -2.71
N ILE A 83 -8.82 -16.84 -2.52
CA ILE A 83 -8.04 -17.68 -3.43
C ILE A 83 -7.85 -19.07 -2.83
N LYS A 84 -8.33 -20.07 -3.56
CA LYS A 84 -8.03 -21.48 -3.29
C LYS A 84 -6.53 -21.72 -3.48
N ARG A 85 -5.79 -21.86 -2.38
CA ARG A 85 -4.37 -22.22 -2.39
C ARG A 85 -4.23 -23.74 -2.34
N LYS A 86 -3.13 -24.31 -2.86
CA LYS A 86 -2.90 -25.77 -2.80
C LYS A 86 -2.99 -26.32 -1.37
N HIS A 87 -2.55 -25.57 -0.36
CA HIS A 87 -2.66 -25.97 1.06
C HIS A 87 -4.10 -25.95 1.60
N THR A 88 -5.04 -25.20 1.00
CA THR A 88 -6.47 -25.28 1.36
C THR A 88 -7.16 -26.54 0.83
N TYR A 89 -6.47 -27.37 0.04
CA TYR A 89 -6.97 -28.69 -0.39
C TYR A 89 -6.66 -29.79 0.63
N ILE A 90 -5.80 -29.53 1.63
CA ILE A 90 -5.50 -30.50 2.67
C ILE A 90 -6.73 -30.60 3.57
N LYS A 91 -7.47 -31.70 3.45
CA LYS A 91 -8.56 -32.05 4.37
C LYS A 91 -7.96 -32.15 5.77
N SER A 92 -8.32 -31.24 6.67
CA SER A 92 -8.01 -31.41 8.09
C SER A 92 -8.89 -32.53 8.65
N SER A 93 -8.38 -33.34 9.58
CA SER A 93 -9.14 -34.44 10.20
C SER A 93 -10.38 -33.97 10.98
N HIS A 94 -10.51 -32.66 11.20
CA HIS A 94 -11.58 -32.04 11.97
C HIS A 94 -12.89 -31.84 11.19
N ASP A 95 -12.91 -32.07 9.88
CA ASP A 95 -14.11 -31.89 9.03
C ASP A 95 -15.03 -33.14 8.96
N VAL A 96 -14.83 -34.11 9.85
CA VAL A 96 -15.60 -35.38 9.91
C VAL A 96 -16.88 -35.26 10.77
N ARG A 97 -17.28 -34.04 11.18
CA ARG A 97 -18.42 -33.84 12.10
C ARG A 97 -19.39 -32.72 11.68
N ARG A 98 -19.82 -32.68 10.42
CA ARG A 98 -21.02 -31.93 10.03
C ARG A 98 -22.06 -32.85 9.43
#